data_AF-A0A1H2FN26-F1
#
_entry.id   AF-A0A1H2FN26-F1
#
_cell.length_a   1.000
_cell.length_b   1.000
_cell.length_c   1.000
_cell.angle_alpha   90.00
_cell.angle_beta   90.00
_cell.angle_gamma   90.00
#
_symmetry.space_group_name_H-M   'P 1'
#
loop_
_entity.id
_entity.type
_entity.pdbx_description
1 polymer ?
#
loop_
_entity_poly.entity_id
_entity_poly.type
_entity_poly.pdbx_seq_one_letter_code
_entity_poly.pdbx_strand_id
1 'polypeptide(L)'
;MSAKESTAVLSHGKNTTIIEIAGTDLIFRRVDVETDSPTGGKIAKVAGFNADQHAYVLQQQRDGDLEDIRVQEEADLNKSHKFIVAVSASTNRITINDETIDWPADVISGAVVRKLGRIDADKVIYLEREDEPDLLVQDMDVIKIKGKGVEEFKSRKPKVWKLNVQGKTVISTLPNISAADAMAQANFDPNAWIMILKVQGKPKRQLQPNDIIDLTTPGIEKIRLTAKDVNNGEALPAPRRDFALQAVDVEYLDSLGLRWETDSAGRWLIIYEFPVPPGYNVLTITLAIQILPTYPQVQIDMFYAHPALNLRSGGTIPATQATETIRGLIFQRWSRHRGPGSKWNPETDNVVTHLAIVESAFAKEVGQ
;
A
#
# COMPACT_ATOMS: atom_id res chain seq x y z
N MET A 1 41.20 -81.39 10.39
CA MET A 1 40.88 -80.43 9.31
C MET A 1 39.40 -80.12 9.43
N SER A 2 39.10 -78.87 9.76
CA SER A 2 37.78 -78.40 10.24
C SER A 2 36.77 -78.32 9.11
N ALA A 3 35.56 -78.79 9.39
CA ALA A 3 34.37 -78.50 8.61
C ALA A 3 34.13 -76.97 8.58
N LYS A 4 33.79 -76.44 7.39
CA LYS A 4 33.28 -75.07 7.23
C LYS A 4 31.76 -75.13 7.35
N GLU A 5 31.26 -74.71 8.50
CA GLU A 5 29.87 -74.31 8.68
C GLU A 5 29.62 -72.93 8.06
N SER A 6 28.41 -72.83 7.53
CA SER A 6 27.78 -71.69 6.89
C SER A 6 27.46 -70.58 7.89
N THR A 7 27.49 -69.33 7.46
CA THR A 7 26.64 -68.28 8.05
C THR A 7 26.40 -67.21 6.98
N ALA A 8 25.31 -67.39 6.24
CA ALA A 8 24.69 -66.32 5.48
C ALA A 8 24.10 -65.30 6.48
N VAL A 9 24.68 -64.10 6.52
CA VAL A 9 24.14 -62.97 7.27
C VAL A 9 22.96 -62.42 6.47
N LEU A 10 21.73 -62.77 6.90
CA LEU A 10 20.51 -62.09 6.46
C LEU A 10 20.48 -60.70 7.10
N SER A 11 20.98 -59.70 6.37
CA SER A 11 20.73 -58.30 6.70
C SER A 11 19.24 -58.03 6.53
N HIS A 12 18.49 -58.04 7.63
CA HIS A 12 17.16 -57.47 7.67
C HIS A 12 17.33 -55.95 7.55
N GLY A 13 17.34 -55.45 6.31
CA GLY A 13 17.20 -54.02 6.07
C GLY A 13 15.90 -53.59 6.74
N LYS A 14 15.98 -52.69 7.72
CA LYS A 14 14.77 -52.11 8.33
C LYS A 14 13.98 -51.44 7.22
N ASN A 15 12.82 -51.99 6.86
CA ASN A 15 11.89 -51.32 5.94
C ASN A 15 11.60 -49.94 6.52
N THR A 16 12.04 -48.91 5.80
CA THR A 16 11.87 -47.52 6.18
C THR A 16 10.93 -46.90 5.18
N THR A 17 9.86 -46.29 5.69
CA THR A 17 8.85 -45.63 4.87
C THR A 17 8.84 -44.14 5.16
N ILE A 18 8.71 -43.34 4.12
CA ILE A 18 8.57 -41.88 4.24
C ILE A 18 7.09 -41.57 4.41
N ILE A 19 6.77 -40.82 5.46
CA ILE A 19 5.46 -40.22 5.68
C ILE A 19 5.56 -38.70 5.75
N GLU A 20 4.45 -38.01 5.57
CA GLU A 20 4.32 -36.57 5.68
C GLU A 20 3.49 -36.24 6.92
N ILE A 21 4.05 -35.45 7.83
CA ILE A 21 3.40 -35.09 9.10
C ILE A 21 3.21 -33.57 9.15
N ALA A 22 2.03 -33.10 9.54
CA ALA A 22 1.75 -31.71 9.85
C ALA A 22 1.13 -31.55 11.24
N GLY A 23 1.19 -30.34 11.77
CA GLY A 23 0.33 -29.91 12.88
C GLY A 23 -1.00 -29.34 12.37
N THR A 24 -1.64 -28.53 13.20
CA THR A 24 -2.90 -27.84 12.88
C THR A 24 -2.75 -26.70 11.86
N ASP A 25 -1.52 -26.38 11.45
CA ASP A 25 -1.20 -25.42 10.38
C ASP A 25 -1.23 -26.03 8.96
N LEU A 26 -1.30 -27.36 8.89
CA LEU A 26 -1.19 -28.15 7.66
C LEU A 26 0.09 -27.84 6.88
N ILE A 27 1.20 -27.61 7.58
CA ILE A 27 2.54 -27.51 6.99
C ILE A 27 3.20 -28.88 7.12
N PHE A 28 3.16 -29.66 6.03
CA PHE A 28 3.67 -31.02 6.02
C PHE A 28 5.20 -31.06 5.92
N ARG A 29 5.82 -31.86 6.79
CA ARG A 29 7.24 -32.23 6.73
C ARG A 29 7.39 -33.73 6.51
N ARG A 30 8.40 -34.12 5.72
CA ARG A 30 8.73 -35.53 5.49
C ARG A 30 9.47 -36.11 6.69
N VAL A 31 9.12 -37.32 7.08
CA VAL A 31 9.69 -38.04 8.21
C VAL A 31 9.88 -39.51 7.85
N ASP A 32 11.06 -40.05 8.14
CA ASP A 32 11.35 -41.47 8.00
C ASP A 32 10.81 -42.26 9.19
N VAL A 33 10.12 -43.36 8.91
CA VAL A 33 9.62 -44.29 9.93
C VAL A 33 10.12 -45.69 9.63
N GLU A 34 10.77 -46.31 10.61
CA GLU A 34 11.31 -47.68 10.50
C GLU A 34 10.20 -48.76 10.59
N THR A 35 9.19 -48.69 9.72
CA THR A 35 8.18 -49.73 9.46
C THR A 35 7.38 -49.39 8.18
N ASP A 36 6.73 -50.38 7.57
CA ASP A 36 5.74 -50.23 6.49
C ASP A 36 4.28 -50.19 6.99
N SER A 37 4.03 -50.59 8.25
CA SER A 37 2.73 -50.49 8.93
C SER A 37 2.79 -49.63 10.21
N PRO A 38 3.03 -48.32 10.12
CA PRO A 38 3.14 -47.48 11.30
C PRO A 38 1.81 -47.36 12.04
N THR A 39 1.81 -47.66 13.35
CA THR A 39 0.63 -47.40 14.20
C THR A 39 0.45 -45.92 14.49
N GLY A 40 -0.75 -45.50 14.88
CA GLY A 40 -1.02 -44.14 15.36
C GLY A 40 -0.02 -43.71 16.44
N GLY A 41 0.29 -44.59 17.40
CA GLY A 41 1.29 -44.32 18.44
C GLY A 41 2.71 -44.12 17.91
N LYS A 42 3.12 -44.88 16.87
CA LYS A 42 4.41 -44.70 16.21
C LYS A 42 4.46 -43.35 15.47
N ILE A 43 3.39 -42.98 14.77
CA ILE A 43 3.25 -41.71 14.05
C ILE A 43 3.33 -40.53 15.03
N ALA A 44 2.57 -40.58 16.14
CA ALA A 44 2.65 -39.57 17.20
C ALA A 44 4.06 -39.43 17.77
N LYS A 45 4.77 -40.55 17.99
CA LYS A 45 6.15 -40.55 18.49
C LYS A 45 7.11 -39.86 17.52
N VAL A 46 7.06 -40.17 16.22
CA VAL A 46 7.95 -39.53 15.23
C VAL A 46 7.55 -38.07 14.94
N ALA A 47 6.29 -37.71 15.23
CA ALA A 47 5.83 -36.33 15.23
C ALA A 47 6.39 -35.51 16.40
N GLY A 48 6.96 -36.16 17.43
CA GLY A 48 7.60 -35.53 18.59
C GLY A 48 6.78 -35.59 19.88
N PHE A 49 5.69 -36.37 19.90
CA PHE A 49 4.82 -36.50 21.07
C PHE A 49 5.15 -37.73 21.92
N ASN A 50 4.98 -37.57 23.23
CA ASN A 50 5.08 -38.64 24.21
C ASN A 50 3.71 -39.31 24.45
N ALA A 51 3.72 -40.52 25.01
CA ALA A 51 2.50 -41.31 25.21
C ALA A 51 1.50 -40.69 26.21
N ASP A 52 1.96 -39.84 27.13
CA ASP A 52 1.16 -39.12 28.12
C ASP A 52 0.50 -37.84 27.58
N GLN A 53 0.88 -37.40 26.38
CA GLN A 53 0.33 -36.19 25.76
C GLN A 53 -0.98 -36.45 25.00
N HIS A 54 -1.43 -37.70 24.92
CA HIS A 54 -2.70 -38.11 24.28
C HIS A 54 -2.93 -37.44 22.92
N ALA A 55 -1.92 -37.49 22.04
CA ALA A 55 -2.02 -36.89 20.71
C ALA A 55 -3.05 -37.63 19.84
N TYR A 56 -3.88 -36.87 19.14
CA TYR A 56 -4.72 -37.36 18.04
C TYR A 56 -3.89 -37.49 16.78
N VAL A 57 -4.08 -38.57 16.04
CA VAL A 57 -3.43 -38.83 14.76
C VAL A 57 -4.51 -39.02 13.72
N LEU A 58 -4.63 -38.07 12.80
CA LEU A 58 -5.57 -38.15 11.69
C LEU A 58 -4.81 -38.46 10.40
N GLN A 59 -5.23 -39.47 9.66
CA GLN A 59 -4.75 -39.72 8.30
C GLN A 59 -5.58 -38.89 7.32
N GLN A 60 -4.92 -38.01 6.56
CA GLN A 60 -5.58 -37.24 5.50
C GLN A 60 -5.65 -38.09 4.24
N GLN A 61 -6.86 -38.50 3.85
CA GLN A 61 -7.11 -39.31 2.67
C GLN A 61 -6.94 -38.50 1.36
N ARG A 62 -6.93 -39.18 0.21
CA ARG A 62 -6.74 -38.54 -1.11
C ARG A 62 -7.90 -37.62 -1.49
N ASP A 63 -9.10 -37.96 -1.04
CA ASP A 63 -10.31 -37.16 -1.13
C ASP A 63 -10.41 -36.08 -0.04
N GLY A 64 -9.40 -35.97 0.82
CA GLY A 64 -9.24 -34.87 1.78
C GLY A 64 -9.89 -35.14 3.13
N ASP A 65 -10.64 -36.24 3.24
CA ASP A 65 -11.26 -36.67 4.49
C ASP A 65 -10.21 -37.00 5.55
N LEU A 66 -10.59 -36.86 6.82
CA LEU A 66 -9.72 -37.08 7.96
C LEU A 66 -10.19 -38.31 8.75
N GLU A 67 -9.37 -39.36 8.75
CA GLU A 67 -9.65 -40.61 9.47
C GLU A 67 -8.80 -40.68 10.75
N ASP A 68 -9.44 -40.88 11.90
CA ASP A 68 -8.74 -41.07 13.18
C ASP A 68 -8.02 -42.43 13.22
N ILE A 69 -6.74 -42.42 13.57
CA ILE A 69 -5.92 -43.62 13.73
C ILE A 69 -5.59 -43.80 15.20
N ARG A 70 -6.15 -44.83 15.82
CA ARG A 70 -5.92 -45.11 17.24
C ARG A 70 -4.46 -45.47 17.50
N VAL A 71 -4.03 -45.32 18.76
CA VAL A 71 -2.64 -45.56 19.19
C VAL A 71 -2.08 -46.92 18.75
N GLN A 72 -2.91 -47.97 18.76
CA GLN A 72 -2.53 -49.35 18.42
C GLN A 72 -3.01 -49.79 17.03
N GLU A 73 -3.68 -48.90 16.29
CA GLU A 73 -4.17 -49.17 14.94
C GLU A 73 -3.08 -48.85 13.92
N GLU A 74 -2.89 -49.74 12.96
CA GLU A 74 -1.96 -49.55 11.84
C GLU A 74 -2.59 -48.63 10.78
N ALA A 75 -1.86 -47.60 10.35
CA ALA A 75 -2.30 -46.76 9.26
C ALA A 75 -2.19 -47.49 7.91
N ASP A 76 -3.23 -47.41 7.09
CA ASP A 76 -3.20 -47.96 5.73
C ASP A 76 -2.49 -46.97 4.79
N LEU A 77 -1.18 -47.18 4.58
CA LEU A 77 -0.37 -46.33 3.71
C LEU A 77 -0.78 -46.41 2.22
N ASN A 78 -1.57 -47.41 1.81
CA ASN A 78 -2.13 -47.44 0.46
C ASN A 78 -3.14 -46.32 0.25
N LYS A 79 -3.87 -45.91 1.30
CA LYS A 79 -4.78 -44.75 1.23
C LYS A 79 -3.98 -43.46 1.08
N SER A 80 -3.09 -43.18 2.04
CA SER A 80 -2.32 -41.93 2.08
C SER A 80 -1.10 -42.02 2.99
N HIS A 81 -0.08 -41.22 2.70
CA HIS A 81 1.11 -41.06 3.55
C HIS A 81 1.06 -39.78 4.40
N LYS A 82 -0.07 -39.05 4.40
CA LYS A 82 -0.22 -37.75 5.08
C LYS A 82 -0.94 -37.88 6.41
N PHE A 83 -0.34 -37.33 7.45
CA PHE A 83 -0.85 -37.37 8.81
C PHE A 83 -0.86 -35.98 9.45
N ILE A 84 -1.91 -35.71 10.22
CA ILE A 84 -2.05 -34.53 11.06
C ILE A 84 -1.97 -35.02 12.50
N VAL A 85 -1.06 -34.44 13.28
CA VAL A 85 -0.86 -34.81 14.68
C VAL A 85 -1.01 -33.58 15.57
N ALA A 86 -1.91 -33.66 16.54
CA ALA A 86 -2.20 -32.55 17.44
C ALA A 86 -2.54 -33.06 18.85
N VAL A 87 -2.22 -32.25 19.86
CA VAL A 87 -2.67 -32.48 21.24
C VAL A 87 -4.02 -31.82 21.40
N SER A 88 -5.03 -32.63 21.67
CA SER A 88 -6.37 -32.14 22.01
C SER A 88 -7.03 -33.12 22.99
N ALA A 89 -8.00 -32.64 23.76
CA ALA A 89 -8.83 -33.51 24.58
C ALA A 89 -9.93 -34.20 23.75
N SER A 90 -10.35 -33.58 22.64
CA SER A 90 -11.39 -34.06 21.74
C SER A 90 -11.19 -33.50 20.33
N THR A 91 -11.84 -34.09 19.34
CA THR A 91 -12.07 -33.42 18.06
C THR A 91 -13.26 -32.47 18.18
N ASN A 92 -13.27 -31.43 17.35
CA ASN A 92 -14.40 -30.51 17.18
C ASN A 92 -14.95 -30.69 15.78
N ARG A 93 -16.26 -30.91 15.68
CA ARG A 93 -16.94 -31.10 14.41
C ARG A 93 -17.22 -29.74 13.78
N ILE A 94 -16.82 -29.58 12.53
CA ILE A 94 -17.11 -28.40 11.69
C ILE A 94 -17.69 -28.85 10.35
N THR A 95 -18.34 -27.94 9.64
CA THR A 95 -18.68 -28.17 8.23
C THR A 95 -17.99 -27.17 7.32
N ILE A 96 -17.53 -27.61 6.15
CA ILE A 96 -16.99 -26.75 5.10
C ILE A 96 -17.71 -27.09 3.79
N ASN A 97 -18.50 -26.17 3.24
CA ASN A 97 -19.37 -26.43 2.08
C ASN A 97 -20.25 -27.69 2.25
N ASP A 98 -20.86 -27.87 3.42
CA ASP A 98 -21.70 -29.02 3.79
C ASP A 98 -20.93 -30.34 4.05
N GLU A 99 -19.62 -30.39 3.78
CA GLU A 99 -18.79 -31.54 4.15
C GLU A 99 -18.39 -31.46 5.62
N THR A 100 -18.62 -32.54 6.36
CA THR A 100 -18.31 -32.62 7.80
C THR A 100 -16.86 -33.04 8.02
N ILE A 101 -16.16 -32.34 8.90
CA ILE A 101 -14.77 -32.64 9.27
C ILE A 101 -14.65 -32.65 10.79
N ASP A 102 -13.99 -33.66 11.35
CA ASP A 102 -13.64 -33.71 12.77
C ASP A 102 -12.20 -33.16 12.95
N TRP A 103 -12.09 -31.92 13.42
CA TRP A 103 -10.82 -31.17 13.52
C TRP A 103 -10.17 -31.33 14.91
N PRO A 104 -8.85 -31.62 15.02
CA PRO A 104 -8.22 -31.98 16.29
C PRO A 104 -7.69 -30.76 17.06
N ALA A 105 -8.44 -29.65 17.09
CA ALA A 105 -8.12 -28.47 17.90
C ALA A 105 -9.35 -27.59 18.18
N ASP A 106 -9.27 -26.77 19.22
CA ASP A 106 -10.34 -25.83 19.63
C ASP A 106 -10.42 -24.56 18.76
N VAL A 107 -9.42 -24.37 17.89
CA VAL A 107 -9.34 -23.25 16.95
C VAL A 107 -8.90 -23.74 15.57
N ILE A 108 -9.28 -22.98 14.54
CA ILE A 108 -8.89 -23.21 13.15
C ILE A 108 -8.60 -21.88 12.46
N SER A 109 -7.55 -21.83 11.65
CA SER A 109 -7.26 -20.62 10.86
C SER A 109 -8.05 -20.63 9.53
N GLY A 110 -8.35 -19.45 8.99
CA GLY A 110 -8.98 -19.35 7.67
C GLY A 110 -8.16 -20.03 6.56
N ALA A 111 -6.83 -19.96 6.63
CA ALA A 111 -5.94 -20.65 5.70
C ALA A 111 -6.10 -22.17 5.76
N VAL A 112 -6.33 -22.73 6.95
CA VAL A 112 -6.57 -24.16 7.16
C VAL A 112 -7.96 -24.55 6.66
N VAL A 113 -9.00 -23.76 6.94
CA VAL A 113 -10.35 -23.96 6.38
C VAL A 113 -10.29 -23.99 4.85
N ARG A 114 -9.55 -23.07 4.23
CA ARG A 114 -9.35 -23.02 2.77
C ARG A 114 -8.70 -24.30 2.23
N LYS A 115 -7.62 -24.77 2.87
CA LYS A 115 -6.91 -25.99 2.49
C LYS A 115 -7.78 -27.23 2.63
N LEU A 116 -8.49 -27.38 3.76
CA LEU A 116 -9.35 -28.53 4.03
C LEU A 116 -10.53 -28.59 3.06
N GLY A 117 -11.24 -27.47 2.88
CA GLY A 117 -12.37 -27.40 1.95
C GLY A 117 -12.00 -27.27 0.48
N ARG A 118 -10.69 -27.31 0.14
CA ARG A 118 -10.17 -27.13 -1.23
C ARG A 118 -10.75 -25.92 -1.95
N ILE A 119 -10.82 -24.82 -1.21
CA ILE A 119 -11.54 -23.63 -1.65
C ILE A 119 -10.62 -22.81 -2.57
N ASP A 120 -11.07 -22.61 -3.81
CA ASP A 120 -10.37 -21.79 -4.81
C ASP A 120 -10.00 -20.40 -4.26
N ALA A 121 -8.87 -19.87 -4.73
CA ALA A 121 -8.36 -18.56 -4.29
C ALA A 121 -9.28 -17.38 -4.68
N ASP A 122 -10.16 -17.56 -5.67
CA ASP A 122 -11.14 -16.56 -6.09
C ASP A 122 -12.43 -16.57 -5.23
N LYS A 123 -12.57 -17.52 -4.31
CA LYS A 123 -13.69 -17.61 -3.36
C LYS A 123 -13.33 -17.05 -2.00
N VAL A 124 -14.34 -16.44 -1.38
CA VAL A 124 -14.29 -15.99 0.02
C VAL A 124 -14.98 -17.01 0.91
N ILE A 125 -14.53 -17.09 2.16
CA ILE A 125 -15.03 -18.02 3.17
C ILE A 125 -15.83 -17.21 4.18
N TYR A 126 -17.03 -17.69 4.50
CA TYR A 126 -17.85 -17.13 5.55
C TYR A 126 -18.12 -18.18 6.61
N LEU A 127 -18.09 -17.79 7.87
CA LEU A 127 -18.66 -18.54 8.98
C LEU A 127 -20.12 -18.10 9.13
N GLU A 128 -21.06 -19.04 8.95
CA GLU A 128 -22.48 -18.79 9.14
C GLU A 128 -22.81 -18.62 10.63
N ARG A 129 -23.70 -17.68 10.93
CA ARG A 129 -24.15 -17.38 12.29
C ARG A 129 -25.67 -17.23 12.27
N GLU A 130 -26.37 -17.85 13.23
CA GLU A 130 -27.84 -17.88 13.23
C GLU A 130 -28.45 -16.50 13.54
N ASP A 131 -27.97 -15.84 14.59
CA ASP A 131 -28.51 -14.58 15.10
C ASP A 131 -27.71 -13.33 14.67
N GLU A 132 -26.64 -13.52 13.91
CA GLU A 132 -25.73 -12.46 13.47
C GLU A 132 -25.42 -12.59 11.98
N PRO A 133 -25.04 -11.51 11.28
CA PRO A 133 -24.61 -11.63 9.88
C PRO A 133 -23.44 -12.61 9.72
N ASP A 134 -23.33 -13.33 8.61
CA ASP A 134 -22.16 -14.19 8.36
C ASP A 134 -20.83 -13.44 8.57
N LEU A 135 -19.88 -14.09 9.23
CA LEU A 135 -18.54 -13.54 9.46
C LEU A 135 -17.64 -13.89 8.27
N LEU A 136 -17.06 -12.88 7.60
CA LEU A 136 -16.02 -13.10 6.60
C LEU A 136 -14.75 -13.61 7.31
N VAL A 137 -14.22 -14.75 6.84
CA VAL A 137 -13.01 -15.38 7.38
C VAL A 137 -11.84 -15.14 6.42
N GLN A 138 -10.85 -14.39 6.87
CA GLN A 138 -9.58 -14.18 6.19
C GLN A 138 -8.59 -15.30 6.52
N ASP A 139 -7.59 -15.51 5.68
CA ASP A 139 -6.62 -16.60 5.84
C ASP A 139 -5.87 -16.56 7.19
N MET A 140 -5.60 -15.34 7.70
CA MET A 140 -4.91 -15.11 8.98
C MET A 140 -5.84 -15.13 10.20
N ASP A 141 -7.16 -15.16 10.00
CA ASP A 141 -8.11 -15.19 11.12
C ASP A 141 -8.02 -16.53 11.84
N VAL A 142 -8.04 -16.50 13.17
CA VAL A 142 -8.08 -17.69 14.02
C VAL A 142 -9.46 -17.77 14.67
N ILE A 143 -10.25 -18.75 14.26
CA ILE A 143 -11.63 -18.94 14.66
C ILE A 143 -11.71 -19.98 15.77
N LYS A 144 -12.41 -19.68 16.86
CA LYS A 144 -12.71 -20.65 17.92
C LYS A 144 -13.89 -21.52 17.49
N ILE A 145 -13.71 -22.84 17.55
CA ILE A 145 -14.70 -23.85 17.12
C ILE A 145 -15.15 -24.77 18.27
N LYS A 146 -14.79 -24.42 19.52
CA LYS A 146 -15.28 -25.06 20.73
C LYS A 146 -16.51 -24.31 21.27
N GLY A 147 -17.45 -24.01 20.38
CA GLY A 147 -18.65 -23.24 20.65
C GLY A 147 -19.84 -24.09 21.10
N LYS A 148 -21.04 -23.49 21.08
CA LYS A 148 -22.30 -24.24 21.17
C LYS A 148 -22.76 -24.55 19.75
N GLY A 149 -22.67 -25.80 19.33
CA GLY A 149 -23.08 -26.22 17.98
C GLY A 149 -21.89 -26.62 17.11
N VAL A 150 -22.16 -26.75 15.81
CA VAL A 150 -21.18 -27.07 14.78
C VAL A 150 -20.93 -25.79 13.99
N GLU A 151 -19.69 -25.31 13.94
CA GLU A 151 -19.35 -24.14 13.13
C GLU A 151 -19.41 -24.50 11.63
N GLU A 152 -20.20 -23.72 10.88
CA GLU A 152 -20.44 -23.95 9.46
C GLU A 152 -19.72 -22.91 8.60
N PHE A 153 -18.76 -23.36 7.79
CA PHE A 153 -18.01 -22.54 6.85
C PHE A 153 -18.57 -22.74 5.43
N LYS A 154 -18.97 -21.65 4.78
CA LYS A 154 -19.41 -21.64 3.38
C LYS A 154 -18.45 -20.84 2.51
N SER A 155 -18.05 -21.44 1.40
CA SER A 155 -17.36 -20.74 0.33
C SER A 155 -18.36 -20.23 -0.70
N ARG A 156 -18.18 -18.98 -1.13
CA ARG A 156 -18.97 -18.41 -2.23
C ARG A 156 -18.11 -17.47 -3.06
N LYS A 157 -18.51 -17.24 -4.30
CA LYS A 157 -17.92 -16.14 -5.07
C LYS A 157 -18.14 -14.84 -4.28
N PRO A 158 -17.12 -13.99 -4.14
CA PRO A 158 -17.25 -12.75 -3.39
C PRO A 158 -18.41 -11.94 -3.95
N LYS A 159 -19.28 -11.48 -3.05
CA LYS A 159 -20.29 -10.51 -3.44
C LYS A 159 -19.55 -9.24 -3.80
N VAL A 160 -19.50 -8.95 -5.09
CA VAL A 160 -18.87 -7.73 -5.60
C VAL A 160 -19.88 -6.61 -5.54
N TRP A 161 -19.52 -5.56 -4.83
CA TRP A 161 -20.25 -4.32 -4.78
C TRP A 161 -19.66 -3.36 -5.78
N LYS A 162 -20.53 -2.72 -6.56
CA LYS A 162 -20.13 -1.74 -7.57
C LYS A 162 -20.54 -0.36 -7.11
N LEU A 163 -19.59 0.57 -7.11
CA LEU A 163 -19.84 1.98 -6.86
C LEU A 163 -19.36 2.80 -8.05
N ASN A 164 -20.21 3.66 -8.59
CA ASN A 164 -19.77 4.61 -9.59
C ASN A 164 -19.11 5.82 -8.92
N VAL A 165 -17.87 6.13 -9.26
CA VAL A 165 -17.14 7.32 -8.83
C VAL A 165 -16.83 8.14 -10.06
N GLN A 166 -17.58 9.22 -10.26
CA GLN A 166 -17.44 10.13 -11.41
C GLN A 166 -17.34 9.41 -12.77
N GLY A 167 -18.20 8.40 -13.00
CA GLY A 167 -18.22 7.64 -14.24
C GLY A 167 -17.36 6.37 -14.24
N LYS A 168 -16.42 6.21 -13.30
CA LYS A 168 -15.62 4.99 -13.15
C LYS A 168 -16.31 4.02 -12.19
N THR A 169 -16.34 2.72 -12.54
CA THR A 169 -16.88 1.69 -11.66
C THR A 169 -15.78 1.15 -10.76
N VAL A 170 -15.91 1.41 -9.46
CA VAL A 170 -15.11 0.83 -8.39
C VAL A 170 -15.76 -0.48 -7.96
N ILE A 171 -14.94 -1.50 -7.70
CA ILE A 171 -15.38 -2.82 -7.26
C ILE A 171 -14.84 -3.08 -5.86
N SER A 172 -15.73 -3.35 -4.92
CA SER A 172 -15.37 -3.77 -3.56
C SER A 172 -15.84 -5.19 -3.30
N THR A 173 -15.02 -6.01 -2.66
CA THR A 173 -15.42 -7.32 -2.11
C THR A 173 -16.00 -7.20 -0.70
N LEU A 174 -15.89 -6.02 -0.08
CA LEU A 174 -16.46 -5.70 1.23
C LEU A 174 -17.75 -4.87 1.06
N PRO A 175 -18.76 -5.05 1.93
CA PRO A 175 -19.99 -4.27 1.91
C PRO A 175 -19.78 -2.81 2.30
N ASN A 176 -18.63 -2.47 2.87
CA ASN A 176 -18.26 -1.12 3.27
C ASN A 176 -16.97 -0.72 2.56
N ILE A 177 -16.87 0.54 2.16
CA ILE A 177 -15.65 1.14 1.61
C ILE A 177 -15.49 2.56 2.15
N SER A 178 -14.27 2.98 2.46
CA SER A 178 -14.03 4.39 2.80
C SER A 178 -14.15 5.26 1.54
N ALA A 179 -14.53 6.53 1.71
CA ALA A 179 -14.55 7.46 0.59
C ALA A 179 -13.15 7.61 -0.04
N ALA A 180 -12.09 7.60 0.78
CA ALA A 180 -10.70 7.64 0.32
C ALA A 180 -10.34 6.44 -0.58
N ASP A 181 -10.67 5.22 -0.16
CA ASP A 181 -10.36 4.02 -0.94
C ASP A 181 -11.17 3.98 -2.23
N ALA A 182 -12.43 4.38 -2.20
CA ALA A 182 -13.27 4.48 -3.39
C ALA A 182 -12.68 5.49 -4.40
N MET A 183 -12.17 6.62 -3.93
CA MET A 183 -11.48 7.63 -4.75
C MET A 183 -10.18 7.11 -5.34
N ALA A 184 -9.34 6.48 -4.50
CA ALA A 184 -8.06 5.91 -4.92
C ALA A 184 -8.23 4.83 -5.99
N GLN A 185 -9.19 3.90 -5.81
CA GLN A 185 -9.50 2.88 -6.81
C GLN A 185 -10.05 3.46 -8.12
N ALA A 186 -10.68 4.63 -8.06
CA ALA A 186 -11.10 5.38 -9.24
C ALA A 186 -10.00 6.30 -9.81
N ASN A 187 -8.76 6.25 -9.29
CA ASN A 187 -7.64 7.14 -9.63
C ASN A 187 -8.00 8.63 -9.49
N PHE A 188 -8.65 9.01 -8.38
CA PHE A 188 -8.85 10.41 -7.98
C PHE A 188 -8.20 10.67 -6.62
N ASP A 189 -7.63 11.86 -6.42
CA ASP A 189 -7.13 12.29 -5.10
C ASP A 189 -8.32 12.62 -4.17
N PRO A 190 -8.53 11.90 -3.06
CA PRO A 190 -9.64 12.18 -2.14
C PRO A 190 -9.58 13.57 -1.50
N ASN A 191 -8.43 14.23 -1.49
CA ASN A 191 -8.26 15.57 -0.92
C ASN A 191 -8.48 16.71 -1.92
N ALA A 192 -8.48 16.43 -3.23
CA ALA A 192 -8.62 17.46 -4.26
C ALA A 192 -10.08 17.84 -4.57
N TRP A 193 -11.05 16.99 -4.19
CA TRP A 193 -12.45 17.11 -4.62
C TRP A 193 -13.42 17.29 -3.44
N ILE A 194 -14.55 17.96 -3.70
CA ILE A 194 -15.76 17.82 -2.90
C ILE A 194 -16.47 16.55 -3.36
N MET A 195 -16.57 15.57 -2.49
CA MET A 195 -17.24 14.30 -2.75
C MET A 195 -18.70 14.37 -2.31
N ILE A 196 -19.62 14.06 -3.22
CA ILE A 196 -21.06 14.05 -2.95
C ILE A 196 -21.61 12.65 -3.24
N LEU A 197 -22.03 11.94 -2.20
CA LEU A 197 -22.75 10.67 -2.32
C LEU A 197 -24.20 10.93 -2.73
N LYS A 198 -24.64 10.20 -3.76
CA LYS A 198 -26.04 10.15 -4.19
C LYS A 198 -26.61 8.76 -3.93
N VAL A 199 -27.77 8.75 -3.27
CA VAL A 199 -28.60 7.57 -3.04
C VAL A 199 -30.02 7.92 -3.48
N GLN A 200 -30.65 7.04 -4.25
CA GLN A 200 -31.98 7.25 -4.80
C GLN A 200 -32.99 7.59 -3.68
N GLY A 201 -33.74 8.67 -3.87
CA GLY A 201 -34.75 9.13 -2.90
C GLY A 201 -34.21 9.75 -1.60
N LYS A 202 -32.89 9.84 -1.41
CA LYS A 202 -32.27 10.49 -0.24
C LYS A 202 -31.63 11.84 -0.61
N PRO A 203 -31.53 12.79 0.34
CA PRO A 203 -30.78 14.03 0.12
C PRO A 203 -29.30 13.72 -0.18
N LYS A 204 -28.67 14.60 -0.97
CA LYS A 204 -27.25 14.51 -1.29
C LYS A 204 -26.43 14.62 0.00
N ARG A 205 -25.46 13.73 0.20
CA ARG A 205 -24.57 13.74 1.37
C ARG A 205 -23.15 14.08 0.93
N GLN A 206 -22.57 15.16 1.44
CA GLN A 206 -21.15 15.43 1.27
C GLN A 206 -20.33 14.46 2.13
N LEU A 207 -19.25 13.92 1.58
CA LEU A 207 -18.37 12.97 2.26
C LEU A 207 -17.03 13.62 2.64
N GLN A 208 -16.46 13.17 3.75
CA GLN A 208 -15.05 13.31 4.11
C GLN A 208 -14.27 12.05 3.70
N PRO A 209 -12.94 12.10 3.51
CA PRO A 209 -12.14 10.93 3.10
C PRO A 209 -12.33 9.69 4.00
N ASN A 210 -12.48 9.90 5.31
CA ASN A 210 -12.63 8.82 6.28
C ASN A 210 -14.08 8.33 6.44
N ASP A 211 -15.06 8.92 5.75
CA ASP A 211 -16.43 8.47 5.84
C ASP A 211 -16.57 7.07 5.23
N ILE A 212 -17.24 6.19 5.96
CA ILE A 212 -17.57 4.84 5.51
C ILE A 212 -18.87 4.88 4.70
N ILE A 213 -18.84 4.23 3.54
CA ILE A 213 -19.96 4.08 2.62
C ILE A 213 -20.43 2.63 2.69
N ASP A 214 -21.67 2.44 3.12
CA ASP A 214 -22.37 1.16 3.11
C ASP A 214 -22.93 0.88 1.70
N LEU A 215 -22.26 -0.02 0.97
CA LEU A 215 -22.61 -0.43 -0.39
C LEU A 215 -23.83 -1.35 -0.46
N THR A 216 -24.33 -1.82 0.68
CA THR A 216 -25.59 -2.58 0.77
C THR A 216 -26.83 -1.68 0.70
N THR A 217 -26.66 -0.36 0.85
CA THR A 217 -27.74 0.62 0.83
C THR A 217 -28.57 0.50 -0.47
N PRO A 218 -29.87 0.18 -0.40
CA PRO A 218 -30.74 0.15 -1.58
C PRO A 218 -30.75 1.50 -2.29
N GLY A 219 -30.58 1.48 -3.61
CA GLY A 219 -30.54 2.70 -4.43
C GLY A 219 -29.25 3.52 -4.30
N ILE A 220 -28.15 2.96 -3.76
CA ILE A 220 -26.85 3.62 -3.85
C ILE A 220 -26.49 3.86 -5.32
N GLU A 221 -26.26 5.12 -5.70
CA GLU A 221 -26.07 5.47 -7.11
C GLU A 221 -24.59 5.68 -7.44
N LYS A 222 -23.99 6.71 -6.83
CA LYS A 222 -22.66 7.19 -7.21
C LYS A 222 -22.06 8.18 -6.21
N ILE A 223 -20.74 8.30 -6.24
CA ILE A 223 -20.02 9.49 -5.79
C ILE A 223 -19.88 10.42 -7.00
N ARG A 224 -20.37 11.65 -6.84
CA ARG A 224 -20.10 12.75 -7.77
C ARG A 224 -19.00 13.62 -7.19
N LEU A 225 -18.04 13.98 -8.03
CA LEU A 225 -16.97 14.89 -7.68
C LEU A 225 -17.32 16.29 -8.19
N THR A 226 -17.17 17.27 -7.32
CA THR A 226 -17.21 18.68 -7.66
C THR A 226 -15.86 19.26 -7.25
N ALA A 227 -15.25 20.08 -8.10
CA ALA A 227 -14.01 20.74 -7.71
C ALA A 227 -14.27 21.62 -6.48
N LYS A 228 -13.33 21.65 -5.53
CA LYS A 228 -13.37 22.61 -4.42
C LYS A 228 -13.35 24.04 -4.96
N ASP A 229 -12.60 24.24 -6.04
CA ASP A 229 -12.59 25.42 -6.89
C ASP A 229 -12.73 24.99 -8.35
N VAL A 230 -13.84 25.38 -9.00
CA VAL A 230 -13.98 25.21 -10.45
C VAL A 230 -13.18 26.31 -11.14
N ASN A 231 -11.91 26.05 -11.45
CA ASN A 231 -11.18 26.88 -12.41
C ASN A 231 -11.34 26.24 -13.78
N ASN A 232 -12.14 26.88 -14.63
CA ASN A 232 -12.87 26.24 -15.72
C ASN A 232 -12.03 26.03 -16.98
N GLY A 233 -10.74 25.67 -16.86
CA GLY A 233 -9.89 25.40 -18.02
C GLY A 233 -9.91 26.49 -19.10
N GLU A 234 -10.27 27.73 -18.74
CA GLU A 234 -9.87 28.87 -19.55
C GLU A 234 -8.35 28.78 -19.58
N ALA A 235 -7.76 28.81 -20.78
CA ALA A 235 -6.32 28.98 -20.93
C ALA A 235 -5.87 29.96 -19.86
N LEU A 236 -4.93 29.56 -18.99
CA LEU A 236 -4.44 30.43 -17.91
C LEU A 236 -4.34 31.82 -18.53
N PRO A 237 -5.06 32.83 -18.00
CA PRO A 237 -5.14 34.13 -18.66
C PRO A 237 -3.73 34.50 -19.07
N ALA A 238 -3.61 34.91 -20.35
CA ALA A 238 -2.33 35.15 -20.99
C ALA A 238 -1.41 35.83 -19.97
N PRO A 239 -0.21 35.29 -19.71
CA PRO A 239 0.60 35.72 -18.59
C PRO A 239 0.66 37.23 -18.55
N ARG A 240 0.43 37.84 -17.39
CA ARG A 240 0.37 39.29 -17.26
C ARG A 240 1.66 39.92 -17.79
N ARG A 241 1.54 40.92 -18.68
CA ARG A 241 2.63 41.64 -19.33
C ARG A 241 2.47 43.16 -19.14
N ASP A 242 2.41 43.60 -17.89
CA ASP A 242 2.19 45.01 -17.58
C ASP A 242 3.27 45.97 -18.10
N PHE A 243 4.48 45.48 -18.34
CA PHE A 243 5.54 46.25 -18.98
C PHE A 243 6.41 45.34 -19.85
N ALA A 244 7.02 45.92 -20.88
CA ALA A 244 7.91 45.19 -21.77
C ALA A 244 9.31 45.00 -21.15
N LEU A 245 9.90 43.83 -21.40
CA LEU A 245 11.33 43.57 -21.19
C LEU A 245 12.08 43.71 -22.52
N GLN A 246 13.41 43.58 -22.50
CA GLN A 246 14.18 43.56 -23.74
C GLN A 246 13.90 42.25 -24.51
N ALA A 247 14.07 42.28 -25.84
CA ALA A 247 13.82 41.10 -26.67
C ALA A 247 14.64 39.87 -26.24
N VAL A 248 15.90 40.08 -25.86
CA VAL A 248 16.81 39.02 -25.34
C VAL A 248 16.29 38.40 -24.03
N ASP A 249 15.65 39.18 -23.17
CA ASP A 249 15.09 38.69 -21.91
C ASP A 249 13.86 37.82 -22.20
N VAL A 250 12.98 38.28 -23.09
CA VAL A 250 11.76 37.55 -23.48
C VAL A 250 12.12 36.22 -24.14
N GLU A 251 13.03 36.23 -25.11
CA GLU A 251 13.47 35.03 -25.82
C GLU A 251 14.05 33.99 -24.85
N TYR A 252 14.89 34.42 -23.90
CA TYR A 252 15.43 33.53 -22.88
C TYR A 252 14.35 33.00 -21.94
N LEU A 253 13.50 33.86 -21.39
CA LEU A 253 12.44 33.45 -20.46
C LEU A 253 11.45 32.48 -21.11
N ASP A 254 11.13 32.67 -22.39
CA ASP A 254 10.28 31.75 -23.15
C ASP A 254 10.99 30.41 -23.40
N SER A 255 12.32 30.41 -23.62
CA SER A 255 13.12 29.19 -23.81
C SER A 255 13.19 28.30 -22.57
N LEU A 256 12.97 28.85 -21.36
CA LEU A 256 12.94 28.09 -20.12
C LEU A 256 11.73 27.14 -20.03
N GLY A 257 10.68 27.37 -20.83
CA GLY A 257 9.42 26.62 -20.73
C GLY A 257 8.65 26.87 -19.43
N LEU A 258 9.05 27.88 -18.65
CA LEU A 258 8.42 28.26 -17.38
C LEU A 258 7.40 29.39 -17.61
N ARG A 259 6.33 29.42 -16.80
CA ARG A 259 5.44 30.58 -16.78
C ARG A 259 6.18 31.75 -16.12
N TRP A 260 6.13 32.92 -16.74
CA TRP A 260 6.61 34.17 -16.16
C TRP A 260 5.62 35.31 -16.40
N GLU A 261 5.63 36.34 -15.55
CA GLU A 261 4.74 37.52 -15.55
C GLU A 261 5.50 38.80 -15.22
N THR A 262 5.03 39.95 -15.73
CA THR A 262 5.49 41.27 -15.30
C THR A 262 4.35 42.04 -14.64
N ASP A 263 4.58 42.56 -13.43
CA ASP A 263 3.61 43.34 -12.66
C ASP A 263 4.09 44.79 -12.50
N SER A 264 3.30 45.74 -12.98
CA SER A 264 3.59 47.19 -12.85
C SER A 264 3.62 47.66 -11.40
N ALA A 265 2.86 47.01 -10.50
CA ALA A 265 2.85 47.33 -9.09
C ALA A 265 4.17 46.88 -8.44
N GLY A 266 5.12 47.81 -8.31
CA GLY A 266 6.48 47.54 -7.82
C GLY A 266 7.47 47.08 -8.90
N ARG A 267 7.01 46.95 -10.16
CA ARG A 267 7.78 46.52 -11.34
C ARG A 267 8.52 45.19 -11.13
N TRP A 268 7.75 44.14 -10.92
CA TRP A 268 8.28 42.79 -10.70
C TRP A 268 8.26 41.96 -11.98
N LEU A 269 9.35 41.26 -12.26
CA LEU A 269 9.36 40.03 -13.06
C LEU A 269 9.17 38.85 -12.11
N ILE A 270 8.16 38.02 -12.35
CA ILE A 270 7.80 36.86 -11.54
C ILE A 270 7.92 35.61 -12.42
N ILE A 271 8.72 34.63 -12.01
CA ILE A 271 8.93 33.36 -12.70
C ILE A 271 8.42 32.24 -11.79
N TYR A 272 7.47 31.45 -12.29
CA TYR A 272 6.84 30.38 -11.53
C TYR A 272 7.59 29.06 -11.71
N GLU A 273 7.54 28.21 -10.69
CA GLU A 273 8.16 26.88 -10.68
C GLU A 273 9.65 26.88 -11.04
N PHE A 274 10.36 27.98 -10.71
CA PHE A 274 11.79 28.11 -10.91
C PHE A 274 12.53 27.03 -10.10
N PRO A 275 13.33 26.17 -10.74
CA PRO A 275 13.98 25.06 -10.07
C PRO A 275 15.10 25.56 -9.15
N VAL A 276 15.28 24.86 -8.02
CA VAL A 276 16.43 25.07 -7.13
C VAL A 276 17.22 23.76 -6.97
N PRO A 277 18.55 23.83 -6.78
CA PRO A 277 19.37 22.65 -6.56
C PRO A 277 18.89 21.79 -5.38
N PRO A 278 19.10 20.46 -5.42
CA PRO A 278 18.86 19.60 -4.26
C PRO A 278 19.66 20.07 -3.05
N GLY A 279 19.00 20.17 -1.89
CA GLY A 279 19.61 20.67 -0.65
C GLY A 279 18.69 21.61 0.14
N TYR A 280 17.67 22.16 -0.50
CA TYR A 280 16.63 22.99 0.13
C TYR A 280 15.38 22.21 0.55
N ASN A 281 14.55 22.82 1.39
CA ASN A 281 13.25 22.32 1.84
C ASN A 281 12.22 22.09 0.71
N VAL A 282 12.41 22.71 -0.45
CA VAL A 282 11.57 22.56 -1.66
C VAL A 282 12.44 22.36 -2.90
N LEU A 283 11.85 21.89 -4.00
CA LEU A 283 12.54 21.67 -5.29
C LEU A 283 12.29 22.79 -6.31
N THR A 284 11.25 23.59 -6.11
CA THR A 284 10.90 24.73 -6.96
C THR A 284 10.41 25.89 -6.09
N ILE A 285 10.54 27.11 -6.62
CA ILE A 285 10.04 28.35 -6.03
C ILE A 285 9.34 29.20 -7.07
N THR A 286 8.52 30.14 -6.62
CA THR A 286 8.24 31.37 -7.36
C THR A 286 9.38 32.34 -7.11
N LEU A 287 10.10 32.71 -8.17
CA LEU A 287 11.16 33.70 -8.15
C LEU A 287 10.59 35.07 -8.53
N ALA A 288 10.98 36.12 -7.82
CA ALA A 288 10.68 37.49 -8.20
C ALA A 288 11.95 38.35 -8.25
N ILE A 289 12.02 39.23 -9.25
CA ILE A 289 13.13 40.14 -9.53
C ILE A 289 12.54 41.53 -9.83
N GLN A 290 13.11 42.58 -9.24
CA GLN A 290 12.63 43.94 -9.50
C GLN A 290 13.28 44.53 -10.75
N ILE A 291 12.47 44.97 -11.72
CA ILE A 291 12.92 45.57 -12.99
C ILE A 291 12.59 47.05 -12.99
N LEU A 292 13.53 47.88 -12.54
CA LEU A 292 13.32 49.33 -12.41
C LEU A 292 13.11 50.03 -13.79
N PRO A 293 12.47 51.22 -13.84
CA PRO A 293 12.04 51.86 -15.09
C PRO A 293 13.13 52.14 -16.12
N THR A 294 14.37 52.35 -15.70
CA THR A 294 15.50 52.68 -16.58
C THR A 294 16.34 51.46 -16.95
N TYR A 295 15.89 50.23 -16.66
CA TYR A 295 16.57 49.01 -17.08
C TYR A 295 16.71 48.95 -18.62
N PRO A 296 17.88 48.60 -19.19
CA PRO A 296 19.11 48.12 -18.54
C PRO A 296 20.12 49.20 -18.10
N GLN A 297 19.82 50.50 -18.20
CA GLN A 297 20.70 51.56 -17.69
C GLN A 297 20.88 51.51 -16.17
N VAL A 298 19.85 51.03 -15.45
CA VAL A 298 19.96 50.69 -14.03
C VAL A 298 20.15 49.20 -13.85
N GLN A 299 21.00 48.85 -12.89
CA GLN A 299 21.28 47.49 -12.49
C GLN A 299 20.03 46.81 -11.90
N ILE A 300 19.85 45.52 -12.24
CA ILE A 300 18.99 44.61 -11.47
C ILE A 300 19.74 44.21 -10.19
N ASP A 301 19.07 44.34 -9.05
CA ASP A 301 19.65 44.01 -7.75
C ASP A 301 18.75 43.06 -6.96
N MET A 302 19.38 42.18 -6.17
CA MET A 302 18.71 41.16 -5.36
C MET A 302 17.79 40.20 -6.14
N PHE A 303 17.20 39.26 -5.41
CA PHE A 303 16.09 38.43 -5.87
C PHE A 303 15.26 37.95 -4.68
N TYR A 304 14.08 37.40 -4.95
CA TYR A 304 13.08 37.10 -3.94
C TYR A 304 12.50 35.72 -4.20
N ALA A 305 12.40 34.88 -3.16
CA ALA A 305 11.96 33.49 -3.27
C ALA A 305 10.70 33.22 -2.43
N HIS A 306 9.71 32.54 -3.02
CA HIS A 306 8.54 32.02 -2.32
C HIS A 306 8.29 30.55 -2.71
N PRO A 307 8.11 29.60 -1.77
CA PRO A 307 8.23 29.78 -0.33
C PRO A 307 9.68 30.11 0.09
N ALA A 308 9.87 30.50 1.36
CA ALA A 308 11.20 30.77 1.89
C ALA A 308 12.08 29.50 1.85
N LEU A 309 13.32 29.66 1.38
CA LEU A 309 14.28 28.58 1.26
C LEU A 309 15.04 28.40 2.58
N ASN A 310 15.13 27.14 3.00
CA ASN A 310 15.91 26.70 4.15
C ASN A 310 16.73 25.47 3.74
N LEU A 311 17.97 25.39 4.21
CA LEU A 311 18.82 24.23 3.97
C LEU A 311 18.30 23.02 4.76
N ARG A 312 18.22 21.85 4.11
CA ARG A 312 17.86 20.59 4.78
C ARG A 312 18.87 20.20 5.86
N SER A 313 20.11 20.67 5.74
CA SER A 313 21.17 20.49 6.75
C SER A 313 20.95 21.31 8.02
N GLY A 314 19.97 22.22 8.04
CA GLY A 314 19.71 23.14 9.14
C GLY A 314 20.65 24.35 9.19
N GLY A 315 21.55 24.50 8.22
CA GLY A 315 22.42 25.68 8.10
C GLY A 315 21.63 26.95 7.83
N THR A 316 22.09 28.07 8.39
CA THR A 316 21.50 29.38 8.13
C THR A 316 22.03 29.95 6.82
N ILE A 317 21.14 30.53 6.03
CA ILE A 317 21.51 31.24 4.80
C ILE A 317 21.72 32.71 5.15
N PRO A 318 22.90 33.30 4.91
CA PRO A 318 23.16 34.67 5.29
C PRO A 318 22.40 35.67 4.41
N ALA A 319 21.98 36.78 5.01
CA ALA A 319 21.31 37.91 4.37
C ALA A 319 19.98 37.54 3.67
N THR A 320 19.18 36.68 4.31
CA THR A 320 17.84 36.26 3.87
C THR A 320 16.74 36.45 4.92
N GLN A 321 16.99 37.28 5.95
CA GLN A 321 16.05 37.51 7.05
C GLN A 321 14.91 38.49 6.71
N ALA A 322 15.09 39.29 5.67
CA ALA A 322 14.10 40.27 5.24
C ALA A 322 13.06 39.65 4.31
N THR A 323 11.85 40.20 4.31
CA THR A 323 10.76 39.76 3.45
C THR A 323 10.16 40.93 2.66
N GLU A 324 9.49 40.60 1.57
CA GLU A 324 8.73 41.55 0.74
C GLU A 324 7.38 40.94 0.36
N THR A 325 6.32 41.74 0.36
CA THR A 325 4.98 41.25 -0.01
C THR A 325 4.71 41.57 -1.47
N ILE A 326 4.73 40.56 -2.32
CA ILE A 326 4.52 40.69 -3.77
C ILE A 326 3.25 39.92 -4.12
N ARG A 327 2.22 40.63 -4.61
CA ARG A 327 0.90 40.07 -4.96
C ARG A 327 0.25 39.25 -3.83
N GLY A 328 0.40 39.73 -2.59
CA GLY A 328 -0.17 39.08 -1.39
C GLY A 328 0.61 37.85 -0.90
N LEU A 329 1.67 37.44 -1.60
CA LEU A 329 2.58 36.40 -1.13
C LEU A 329 3.79 37.03 -0.45
N ILE A 330 4.26 36.39 0.61
CA ILE A 330 5.45 36.81 1.35
C ILE A 330 6.66 36.12 0.72
N PHE A 331 7.56 36.91 0.14
CA PHE A 331 8.81 36.43 -0.42
C PHE A 331 9.96 36.67 0.55
N GLN A 332 10.88 35.71 0.63
CA GLN A 332 12.17 35.85 1.30
C GLN A 332 13.12 36.63 0.38
N ARG A 333 13.68 37.73 0.86
CA ARG A 333 14.62 38.57 0.09
C ARG A 333 16.03 38.02 0.18
N TRP A 334 16.69 37.86 -0.95
CA TRP A 334 18.09 37.45 -1.05
C TRP A 334 18.96 38.63 -1.45
N SER A 335 19.71 39.16 -0.48
CA SER A 335 20.61 40.30 -0.70
C SER A 335 21.92 39.80 -1.31
N ARG A 336 21.94 39.60 -2.63
CA ARG A 336 23.11 39.20 -3.41
C ARG A 336 23.39 40.28 -4.44
N HIS A 337 24.52 40.97 -4.25
CA HIS A 337 24.92 42.12 -5.05
C HIS A 337 26.08 41.75 -5.98
N ARG A 338 26.15 42.39 -7.14
CA ARG A 338 27.32 42.32 -8.03
C ARG A 338 28.56 42.92 -7.36
N GLY A 339 29.69 42.24 -7.50
CA GLY A 339 30.96 42.65 -6.89
C GLY A 339 31.82 43.50 -7.83
N PRO A 340 33.01 43.96 -7.37
CA PRO A 340 33.92 44.78 -8.18
C PRO A 340 34.36 44.14 -9.50
N GLY A 341 34.39 42.81 -9.58
CA GLY A 341 34.76 42.04 -10.78
C GLY A 341 33.60 41.69 -11.70
N SER A 342 32.35 42.03 -11.35
CA SER A 342 31.14 41.72 -12.13
C SER A 342 30.16 42.89 -12.16
N LYS A 343 30.68 44.13 -12.17
CA LYS A 343 29.89 45.35 -12.22
C LYS A 343 28.91 45.31 -13.39
N TRP A 344 27.70 45.82 -13.15
CA TRP A 344 26.67 45.91 -14.17
C TRP A 344 27.14 46.75 -15.36
N ASN A 345 27.03 46.19 -16.56
CA ASN A 345 27.25 46.87 -17.83
C ASN A 345 25.93 46.95 -18.61
N PRO A 346 25.30 48.14 -18.72
CA PRO A 346 24.05 48.31 -19.47
C PRO A 346 24.06 47.86 -20.93
N GLU A 347 25.24 47.71 -21.55
CA GLU A 347 25.37 47.25 -22.94
C GLU A 347 25.30 45.72 -23.08
N THR A 348 25.60 44.98 -22.02
CA THR A 348 25.75 43.51 -22.09
C THR A 348 24.98 42.75 -21.01
N ASP A 349 24.69 43.39 -19.87
CA ASP A 349 23.93 42.78 -18.78
C ASP A 349 22.42 42.96 -18.96
N ASN A 350 21.69 41.93 -18.57
CA ASN A 350 20.25 41.82 -18.76
C ASN A 350 19.65 40.83 -17.73
N VAL A 351 18.39 40.42 -17.89
CA VAL A 351 17.73 39.46 -16.97
C VAL A 351 18.47 38.13 -16.98
N VAL A 352 18.95 37.68 -18.15
CA VAL A 352 19.67 36.41 -18.31
C VAL A 352 20.95 36.39 -17.47
N THR A 353 21.77 37.44 -17.57
CA THR A 353 23.00 37.51 -16.78
C THR A 353 22.73 37.68 -15.28
N HIS A 354 21.58 38.26 -14.91
CA HIS A 354 21.15 38.30 -13.51
C HIS A 354 20.66 36.95 -13.00
N LEU A 355 19.92 36.18 -13.81
CA LEU A 355 19.48 34.82 -13.45
C LEU A 355 20.67 33.88 -13.23
N ALA A 356 21.77 34.04 -13.98
CA ALA A 356 23.01 33.31 -13.72
C ALA A 356 23.58 33.60 -12.31
N ILE A 357 23.42 34.84 -11.79
CA ILE A 357 23.79 35.19 -10.42
C ILE A 357 22.85 34.52 -9.41
N VAL A 358 21.55 34.48 -9.70
CA VAL A 358 20.54 33.80 -8.87
C VAL A 358 20.89 32.31 -8.74
N GLU A 359 21.14 31.64 -9.87
CA GLU A 359 21.51 30.22 -9.92
C GLU A 359 22.82 29.95 -9.18
N SER A 360 23.84 30.78 -9.39
CA SER A 360 25.12 30.69 -8.68
C SER A 360 24.95 30.88 -7.17
N ALA A 361 24.06 31.79 -6.75
CA ALA A 361 23.75 32.00 -5.35
C ALA A 361 23.07 30.77 -4.73
N PHE A 362 22.16 30.10 -5.43
CA PHE A 362 21.56 28.87 -4.95
C PHE A 362 22.57 27.72 -4.88
N ALA A 363 23.36 27.49 -5.93
CA ALA A 363 24.38 26.44 -5.97
C ALA A 363 25.38 26.57 -4.80
N LYS A 364 25.84 27.79 -4.54
CA LYS A 364 26.81 28.07 -3.47
C LYS A 364 26.34 27.63 -2.08
N GLU A 365 25.07 27.87 -1.72
CA GLU A 365 24.59 27.55 -0.37
C GLU A 365 24.39 26.03 -0.16
N VAL A 366 24.28 25.25 -1.24
CA VAL A 366 24.20 23.77 -1.18
C VAL A 366 25.55 23.10 -1.48
N GLY A 367 26.62 23.86 -1.67
CA GLY A 367 27.98 23.35 -1.89
C GLY A 367 28.24 22.82 -3.30
N GLN A 368 27.58 23.36 -4.32
CA GLN A 368 27.82 23.06 -5.74
C GLN A 368 28.64 24.14 -6.44
#